data_AF-A0A9J7HRD9-F1
#
_entry.id   AF-A0A9J7HRD9-F1
#
_cell.length_a   1.000
_cell.length_b   1.000
_cell.length_c   1.000
_cell.angle_alpha   90.00
_cell.angle_beta   90.00
_cell.angle_gamma   90.00
#
_symmetry.space_group_name_H-M   'P 1'
#
loop_
_entity.id
_entity.type
_entity.pdbx_description
1 polymer ?
#
loop_
_entity_poly.entity_id
_entity_poly.type
_entity_poly.pdbx_seq_one_letter_code
_entity_poly.pdbx_strand_id
1 'polypeptide(L)'
;MALALYVAAMVRCGYRDQGDGIEHRYEYAERLLQGVTSKGSQGQEPQTEDKETTTPAKVALKFQNLDKKRAAGGNTDSMLVGYAQLIVEGIVNENNMLETEAIKSLGDVYLKRGTETGDTRDLTRATALYNTALARCNNVQGTVAIVHRLLYTAKIRQDITTKSIKKSSQTERQQDVKKRKDHTSPFSNATSSDNTNDRMRRPHSVYEEHLQDGCRALQTGDLDKAEQSFAAALKSVHIQGESNYEPGSKSFKVNACK
;
A
#
# COMPACT_ATOMS: atom_id res chain seq x y z
N MET A 1 -0.44 33.74 -2.46
CA MET A 1 -0.71 32.38 -1.96
C MET A 1 0.47 31.42 -2.15
N ALA A 2 1.02 31.26 -3.36
CA ALA A 2 2.12 30.32 -3.61
C ALA A 2 3.40 30.59 -2.78
N LEU A 3 3.84 31.85 -2.66
CA LEU A 3 5.02 32.21 -1.84
C LEU A 3 4.85 31.87 -0.36
N ALA A 4 3.69 32.18 0.22
CA ALA A 4 3.38 31.87 1.61
C ALA A 4 3.47 30.36 1.89
N LEU A 5 3.04 29.52 0.94
CA LEU A 5 3.18 28.07 1.04
C LEU A 5 4.63 27.61 1.01
N TYR A 6 5.46 28.20 0.15
CA TYR A 6 6.88 27.86 0.11
C TYR A 6 7.60 28.29 1.40
N VAL A 7 7.34 29.47 1.93
CA VAL A 7 7.88 29.93 3.22
C VAL A 7 7.47 28.99 4.35
N ALA A 8 6.17 28.69 4.44
CA ALA A 8 5.62 27.80 5.45
C ALA A 8 6.14 26.35 5.32
N ALA A 9 6.52 25.92 4.11
CA ALA A 9 7.16 24.63 3.85
C ALA A 9 8.64 24.62 4.25
N MET A 10 9.39 25.70 3.97
CA MET A 10 10.80 25.82 4.37
C MET A 10 10.98 25.68 5.89
N VAL A 11 10.11 26.32 6.68
CA VAL A 11 10.13 26.21 8.15
C VAL A 11 9.84 24.78 8.64
N ARG A 12 9.10 23.99 7.88
CA ARG A 12 8.62 22.65 8.29
C ARG A 12 9.45 21.49 7.74
N CYS A 13 10.31 21.70 6.74
CA CYS A 13 11.11 20.64 6.13
C CYS A 13 12.38 20.34 6.96
N GLY A 14 12.40 19.19 7.64
CA GLY A 14 13.51 18.75 8.51
C GLY A 14 14.71 18.11 7.79
N TYR A 15 14.69 17.99 6.46
CA TYR A 15 15.78 17.41 5.67
C TYR A 15 16.42 18.47 4.78
N ARG A 16 17.73 18.68 4.96
CA ARG A 16 18.54 19.71 4.28
C ARG A 16 18.36 19.66 2.75
N ASP A 17 18.37 18.45 2.17
CA ASP A 17 18.32 18.25 0.72
C ASP A 17 16.92 18.52 0.10
N GLN A 18 15.83 18.44 0.87
CA GLN A 18 14.50 18.87 0.41
C GLN A 18 14.28 20.38 0.58
N GLY A 19 15.03 21.02 1.48
CA GLY A 19 15.02 22.47 1.70
C GLY A 19 15.46 23.21 0.44
N ASP A 20 16.61 22.82 -0.13
CA ASP A 20 17.19 23.44 -1.33
C ASP A 20 16.22 23.44 -2.53
N GLY A 21 15.47 22.35 -2.71
CA GLY A 21 14.46 22.24 -3.77
C GLY A 21 13.21 23.11 -3.53
N ILE A 22 12.88 23.43 -2.27
CA ILE A 22 11.79 24.36 -1.93
C ILE A 22 12.28 25.81 -2.08
N GLU A 23 13.51 26.09 -1.65
CA GLU A 23 14.16 27.40 -1.77
C GLU A 23 14.29 27.82 -3.24
N HIS A 24 14.79 26.93 -4.11
CA HIS A 24 14.85 27.22 -5.55
C HIS A 24 13.46 27.48 -6.17
N ARG A 25 12.42 26.77 -5.70
CA ARG A 25 11.04 27.00 -6.16
C ARG A 25 10.44 28.30 -5.62
N TYR A 26 10.81 28.68 -4.39
CA TYR A 26 10.48 29.98 -3.80
C TYR A 26 11.08 31.11 -4.64
N GLU A 27 12.39 31.08 -4.87
CA GLU A 27 13.09 32.08 -5.67
C GLU A 27 12.53 32.19 -7.08
N TYR A 28 12.24 31.05 -7.72
CA TYR A 28 11.64 31.04 -9.05
C TYR A 28 10.25 31.70 -9.05
N ALA A 29 9.41 31.38 -8.07
CA ALA A 29 8.09 31.99 -7.93
C ALA A 29 8.17 33.49 -7.58
N GLU A 30 9.16 33.89 -6.80
CA GLU A 30 9.42 35.28 -6.46
C GLU A 30 9.84 36.09 -7.68
N ARG A 31 10.78 35.59 -8.48
CA ARG A 31 11.23 36.22 -9.74
C ARG A 31 10.09 36.35 -10.75
N LEU A 32 9.23 35.34 -10.85
CA LEU A 32 8.01 35.39 -11.67
C LEU A 32 7.07 36.53 -11.22
N LEU A 33 6.90 36.71 -9.91
CA LEU A 33 6.07 37.79 -9.37
C LEU A 33 6.71 39.17 -9.57
N GLN A 34 8.02 39.31 -9.36
CA GLN A 34 8.77 40.55 -9.63
C GLN A 34 8.68 40.97 -11.10
N GLY A 35 8.69 40.02 -12.04
CA GLY A 35 8.48 40.29 -13.47
C GLY A 35 7.06 40.75 -13.83
N VAL A 36 6.06 40.36 -13.03
CA VAL A 36 4.65 40.76 -13.20
C VAL A 36 4.35 42.10 -12.50
N THR A 37 5.05 42.41 -11.40
CA THR A 37 4.84 43.64 -10.61
C THR A 37 5.40 44.92 -11.25
N SER A 38 6.11 44.83 -12.39
CA SER A 38 6.59 46.01 -13.14
C SER A 38 5.48 46.88 -13.75
N LYS A 39 4.21 46.44 -13.80
CA LYS A 39 3.06 47.26 -14.21
C LYS A 39 1.81 46.89 -13.42
N GLY A 40 1.55 47.62 -12.33
CA GLY A 40 0.25 47.59 -11.66
C GLY A 40 0.36 47.58 -10.14
N SER A 41 0.49 48.75 -9.55
CA SER A 41 0.18 48.98 -8.15
C SER A 41 -1.33 48.87 -7.91
N GLN A 42 -1.75 48.03 -6.98
CA GLN A 42 -2.57 48.46 -5.82
C GLN A 42 -2.82 47.29 -4.86
N GLY A 43 -2.38 47.52 -3.61
CA GLY A 43 -3.02 47.15 -2.36
C GLY A 43 -3.60 45.75 -2.19
N GLN A 44 -2.99 44.99 -1.29
CA GLN A 44 -3.70 44.65 -0.05
C GLN A 44 -2.67 44.51 1.07
N GLU A 45 -2.88 45.32 2.11
CA GLU A 45 -2.19 45.24 3.38
C GLU A 45 -2.22 43.79 3.89
N PRO A 46 -1.17 43.31 4.58
CA PRO A 46 -1.35 42.23 5.53
C PRO A 46 -2.29 42.79 6.58
N GLN A 47 -3.54 42.32 6.59
CA GLN A 47 -4.38 42.51 7.76
C GLN A 47 -3.63 41.91 8.93
N THR A 48 -3.24 42.79 9.85
CA THR A 48 -2.93 42.44 11.22
C THR A 48 -4.21 41.85 11.81
N GLU A 49 -4.45 40.56 11.55
CA GLU A 49 -5.40 39.82 12.34
C GLU A 49 -4.78 39.68 13.73
N ASP A 50 -5.44 40.32 14.68
CA ASP A 50 -5.41 39.99 16.09
C ASP A 50 -5.12 38.50 16.27
N LYS A 51 -4.30 38.15 17.28
CA LYS A 51 -4.15 36.76 17.74
C LYS A 51 -5.48 36.29 18.35
N GLU A 52 -6.50 36.17 17.52
CA GLU A 52 -7.79 35.65 17.86
C GLU A 52 -7.56 34.16 18.10
N THR A 53 -7.53 33.79 19.38
CA THR A 53 -7.28 32.41 19.81
C THR A 53 -8.20 31.48 19.03
N THR A 54 -7.60 30.59 18.23
CA THR A 54 -8.37 29.61 17.47
C THR A 54 -9.07 28.71 18.49
N THR A 55 -10.39 28.81 18.57
CA THR A 55 -11.21 27.96 19.44
C THR A 55 -11.67 26.72 18.68
N PRO A 56 -11.91 25.58 19.38
CA PRO A 56 -12.46 24.38 18.76
C PRO A 56 -13.79 24.63 18.02
N ALA A 57 -14.62 25.55 18.52
CA ALA A 57 -15.88 25.93 17.89
C ALA A 57 -15.66 26.60 16.52
N LYS A 58 -14.68 27.50 16.40
CA LYS A 58 -14.32 28.13 15.11
C LYS A 58 -13.79 27.11 14.12
N VAL A 59 -12.96 26.18 14.58
CA VAL A 59 -12.49 25.08 13.72
C VAL A 59 -13.68 24.26 13.25
N ALA A 60 -14.54 23.78 14.14
CA ALA A 60 -15.73 23.01 13.79
C ALA A 60 -16.64 23.74 12.77
N LEU A 61 -16.77 25.06 12.87
CA LEU A 61 -17.54 25.85 11.91
C LEU A 61 -17.00 25.73 10.48
N LYS A 62 -15.67 25.69 10.28
CA LYS A 62 -15.05 25.51 8.97
C LYS A 62 -15.36 24.16 8.32
N PHE A 63 -15.63 23.13 9.14
CA PHE A 63 -15.95 21.78 8.67
C PHE A 63 -17.43 21.60 8.33
N GLN A 64 -18.32 22.49 8.78
CA GLN A 64 -19.77 22.31 8.67
C GLN A 64 -20.25 22.02 7.24
N ASN A 65 -19.70 22.71 6.24
CA ASN A 65 -20.07 22.50 4.84
C ASN A 65 -19.64 21.11 4.34
N LEU A 66 -18.45 20.66 4.73
CA LEU A 66 -17.94 19.33 4.37
C LEU A 66 -18.71 18.24 5.12
N ASP A 67 -19.07 18.45 6.38
CA ASP A 67 -19.83 17.51 7.18
C ASP A 67 -21.25 17.33 6.63
N LYS A 68 -21.92 18.44 6.26
CA LYS A 68 -23.22 18.40 5.56
C LYS A 68 -23.11 17.62 4.24
N LYS A 69 -22.08 17.90 3.45
CA LYS A 69 -21.83 17.20 2.18
C LYS A 69 -21.52 15.72 2.40
N ARG A 70 -20.84 15.37 3.48
CA ARG A 70 -20.56 14.00 3.89
C ARG A 70 -21.81 13.25 4.32
N ALA A 71 -22.68 13.90 5.08
CA ALA A 71 -23.98 13.35 5.48
C ALA A 71 -24.90 13.11 4.27
N ALA A 72 -24.85 13.97 3.26
CA ALA A 72 -25.61 13.83 2.02
C ALA A 72 -25.06 12.76 1.05
N GLY A 73 -24.02 12.00 1.43
CA GLY A 73 -23.42 10.98 0.56
C GLY A 73 -22.61 11.56 -0.60
N GLY A 74 -21.99 12.74 -0.42
CA GLY A 74 -21.22 13.41 -1.46
C GLY A 74 -20.10 12.55 -2.06
N ASN A 75 -19.63 12.93 -3.26
CA ASN A 75 -18.51 12.27 -3.92
C ASN A 75 -17.23 12.37 -3.08
N THR A 76 -16.53 11.24 -2.93
CA THR A 76 -15.24 11.14 -2.23
C THR A 76 -14.23 12.14 -2.77
N ASP A 77 -14.09 12.29 -4.09
CA ASP A 77 -13.08 13.18 -4.67
C ASP A 77 -13.30 14.63 -4.27
N SER A 78 -14.57 15.04 -4.19
CA SER A 78 -14.91 16.39 -3.75
C SER A 78 -14.66 16.60 -2.26
N MET A 79 -14.80 15.56 -1.43
CA MET A 79 -14.37 15.63 -0.02
C MET A 79 -12.86 15.75 0.10
N LEU A 80 -12.09 14.97 -0.68
CA LEU A 80 -10.63 15.03 -0.67
C LEU A 80 -10.14 16.45 -0.99
N VAL A 81 -10.70 17.08 -2.03
CA VAL A 81 -10.36 18.47 -2.40
C VAL A 81 -10.72 19.45 -1.28
N GLY A 82 -11.91 19.33 -0.68
CA GLY A 82 -12.34 20.24 0.38
C GLY A 82 -11.48 20.13 1.65
N TYR A 83 -11.15 18.92 2.08
CA TYR A 83 -10.25 18.73 3.22
C TYR A 83 -8.82 19.18 2.90
N ALA A 84 -8.32 18.97 1.68
CA ALA A 84 -7.02 19.48 1.26
C ALA A 84 -6.96 21.02 1.29
N GLN A 85 -8.04 21.70 0.92
CA GLN A 85 -8.14 23.16 1.05
C GLN A 85 -8.05 23.61 2.51
N LEU A 86 -8.73 22.92 3.44
CA LEU A 86 -8.62 23.22 4.88
C LEU A 86 -7.22 22.96 5.44
N ILE A 87 -6.51 21.94 4.95
CA ILE A 87 -5.10 21.70 5.32
C ILE A 87 -4.24 22.89 4.87
N VAL A 88 -4.38 23.31 3.61
CA VAL A 88 -3.66 24.46 3.06
C VAL A 88 -3.96 25.73 3.85
N GLU A 89 -5.22 25.98 4.18
CA GLU A 89 -5.65 27.10 5.01
C GLU A 89 -5.05 27.03 6.42
N GLY A 90 -5.02 25.85 7.04
CA GLY A 90 -4.37 25.64 8.34
C GLY A 90 -2.87 25.92 8.28
N ILE A 91 -2.19 25.49 7.21
CA ILE A 91 -0.75 25.71 7.00
C ILE A 91 -0.43 27.19 6.86
N VAL A 92 -1.19 27.91 6.02
CA VAL A 92 -0.99 29.34 5.72
C VAL A 92 -1.21 30.21 6.95
N ASN A 93 -2.20 29.87 7.78
CA ASN A 93 -2.53 30.62 8.99
C ASN A 93 -1.82 30.09 10.25
N GLU A 94 -0.85 29.18 10.09
CA GLU A 94 -0.14 28.51 11.19
C GLU A 94 -1.07 27.90 12.26
N ASN A 95 -2.25 27.46 11.83
CA ASN A 95 -3.29 26.94 12.70
C ASN A 95 -3.18 25.42 12.80
N ASN A 96 -2.33 24.96 13.72
CA ASN A 96 -2.08 23.53 13.95
C ASN A 96 -3.36 22.74 14.29
N MET A 97 -4.33 23.36 14.98
CA MET A 97 -5.58 22.70 15.32
C MET A 97 -6.44 22.44 14.08
N LEU A 98 -6.59 23.45 13.21
CA LEU A 98 -7.28 23.32 11.93
C LEU A 98 -6.57 22.30 11.01
N GLU A 99 -5.25 22.43 10.88
CA GLU A 99 -4.43 21.53 10.04
C GLU A 99 -4.58 20.07 10.52
N THR A 100 -4.41 19.82 11.81
CA THR A 100 -4.49 18.46 12.39
C THR A 100 -5.88 17.85 12.22
N GLU A 101 -6.93 18.64 12.49
CA GLU A 101 -8.32 18.18 12.35
C GLU A 101 -8.65 17.85 10.88
N ALA A 102 -8.13 18.64 9.94
CA ALA A 102 -8.31 18.44 8.50
C ALA A 102 -7.57 17.19 8.01
N ILE A 103 -6.32 16.98 8.44
CA ILE A 103 -5.55 15.77 8.12
C ILE A 103 -6.25 14.53 8.68
N LYS A 104 -6.71 14.58 9.94
CA LYS A 104 -7.46 13.48 10.56
C LYS A 104 -8.73 13.17 9.78
N SER A 105 -9.52 14.18 9.44
CA SER A 105 -10.78 14.01 8.70
C SER A 105 -10.55 13.49 7.29
N LEU A 106 -9.48 13.93 6.61
CA LEU A 106 -9.05 13.37 5.33
C LEU A 106 -8.71 11.88 5.45
N GLY A 107 -8.04 11.49 6.53
CA GLY A 107 -7.79 10.09 6.88
C GLY A 107 -9.09 9.29 7.01
N ASP A 108 -10.12 9.84 7.66
CA ASP A 108 -11.44 9.20 7.81
C ASP A 108 -12.15 8.98 6.46
N VAL A 109 -11.89 9.82 5.45
CA VAL A 109 -12.38 9.63 4.08
C VAL A 109 -11.72 8.42 3.42
N TYR A 110 -10.38 8.32 3.50
CA TYR A 110 -9.63 7.18 2.96
C TYR A 110 -9.97 5.88 3.69
N LEU A 111 -10.14 5.93 5.02
CA LEU A 111 -10.55 4.78 5.82
C LEU A 111 -11.90 4.24 5.35
N LYS A 112 -12.90 5.13 5.21
CA LYS A 112 -14.22 4.76 4.71
C LYS A 112 -14.14 4.13 3.31
N ARG A 113 -13.44 4.77 2.38
CA ARG A 113 -13.29 4.23 1.01
C ARG A 113 -12.57 2.88 1.00
N GLY A 114 -11.51 2.71 1.79
CA GLY A 114 -10.79 1.44 1.93
C GLY A 114 -11.66 0.33 2.53
N THR A 115 -12.53 0.65 3.50
CA THR A 115 -13.49 -0.32 4.06
C THR A 115 -14.57 -0.75 3.06
N GLU A 116 -15.08 0.19 2.26
CA GLU A 116 -16.14 -0.07 1.29
C GLU A 116 -15.63 -0.85 0.07
N THR A 117 -14.44 -0.49 -0.42
CA THR A 117 -13.81 -1.12 -1.59
C THR A 117 -13.05 -2.40 -1.25
N GLY A 118 -12.62 -2.56 0.00
CA GLY A 118 -11.66 -3.58 0.40
C GLY A 118 -10.22 -3.29 -0.07
N ASP A 119 -9.93 -2.07 -0.55
CA ASP A 119 -8.59 -1.69 -1.01
C ASP A 119 -7.66 -1.35 0.17
N THR A 120 -6.66 -2.19 0.37
CA THR A 120 -5.62 -1.99 1.38
C THR A 120 -4.74 -0.76 1.13
N ARG A 121 -4.69 -0.25 -0.11
CA ARG A 121 -3.92 0.97 -0.46
C ARG A 121 -4.54 2.21 0.16
N ASP A 122 -5.86 2.33 0.14
CA ASP A 122 -6.55 3.44 0.78
C ASP A 122 -6.43 3.39 2.30
N LEU A 123 -6.44 2.19 2.89
CA LEU A 123 -6.14 2.03 4.32
C LEU A 123 -4.71 2.47 4.67
N THR A 124 -3.75 2.19 3.78
CA THR A 124 -2.37 2.64 3.94
C THR A 124 -2.27 4.17 3.88
N ARG A 125 -3.00 4.81 2.96
CA ARG A 125 -3.09 6.29 2.90
C ARG A 125 -3.73 6.86 4.18
N ALA A 126 -4.78 6.24 4.70
CA ALA A 126 -5.39 6.65 5.97
C ALA A 126 -4.39 6.55 7.13
N THR A 127 -3.66 5.44 7.25
CA THR A 127 -2.59 5.27 8.26
C THR A 127 -1.53 6.36 8.17
N ALA A 128 -1.06 6.67 6.95
CA ALA A 128 -0.07 7.72 6.74
C ALA A 128 -0.60 9.09 7.21
N LEU A 129 -1.84 9.44 6.86
CA LEU A 129 -2.47 10.69 7.28
C LEU A 129 -2.65 10.76 8.80
N TYR A 130 -3.08 9.68 9.45
CA TYR A 130 -3.20 9.68 10.92
C TYR A 130 -1.85 9.83 11.62
N ASN A 131 -0.78 9.20 11.11
CA ASN A 131 0.56 9.41 11.64
C ASN A 131 1.03 10.87 11.46
N THR A 132 0.73 11.48 10.32
CA THR A 132 1.00 12.91 10.10
C THR A 132 0.20 13.79 11.06
N ALA A 133 -1.09 13.50 11.27
CA ALA A 133 -1.92 14.22 12.23
C ALA A 133 -1.37 14.08 13.66
N LEU A 134 -0.91 12.87 14.04
CA LEU A 134 -0.32 12.59 15.34
C LEU A 134 0.95 13.42 15.57
N ALA A 135 1.82 13.51 14.56
CA ALA A 135 3.04 14.31 14.62
C ALA A 135 2.79 15.83 14.75
N ARG A 136 1.59 16.30 14.39
CA ARG A 136 1.18 17.70 14.47
C ARG A 136 0.24 18.00 15.65
N CYS A 137 -0.18 16.97 16.38
CA CYS A 137 -1.17 17.12 17.44
C CYS A 137 -0.53 17.55 18.76
N ASN A 138 -0.87 18.75 19.22
CA ASN A 138 -0.44 19.28 20.52
C ASN A 138 -1.48 19.06 21.64
N ASN A 139 -2.58 18.37 21.34
CA ASN A 139 -3.69 18.13 22.27
C ASN A 139 -3.75 16.66 22.70
N VAL A 140 -3.58 16.40 24.00
CA VAL A 140 -3.61 15.05 24.59
C VAL A 140 -4.88 14.28 24.21
N GLN A 141 -6.04 14.94 24.23
CA GLN A 141 -7.31 14.31 23.86
C GLN A 141 -7.38 13.97 22.35
N GLY A 142 -6.81 14.84 21.51
CA GLY A 142 -6.69 14.61 20.07
C GLY A 142 -5.80 13.41 19.75
N THR A 143 -4.68 13.26 20.46
CA THR A 143 -3.74 12.14 20.33
C THR A 143 -4.44 10.80 20.53
N VAL A 144 -5.20 10.64 21.62
CA VAL A 144 -5.93 9.39 21.91
C VAL A 144 -6.91 9.05 20.78
N ALA A 145 -7.64 10.05 20.28
CA ALA A 145 -8.60 9.88 19.20
C ALA A 145 -7.94 9.47 17.86
N ILE A 146 -6.70 9.91 17.60
CA ILE A 146 -5.93 9.55 16.41
C ILE A 146 -5.33 8.14 16.56
N VAL A 147 -4.78 7.80 17.73
CA VAL A 147 -4.26 6.46 18.02
C VAL A 147 -5.34 5.40 17.89
N HIS A 148 -6.54 5.66 18.40
CA HIS A 148 -7.68 4.76 18.24
C HIS A 148 -8.00 4.50 16.75
N ARG A 149 -7.99 5.55 15.91
CA ARG A 149 -8.21 5.42 14.46
C ARG A 149 -7.11 4.61 13.78
N LEU A 150 -5.85 4.78 14.17
CA LEU A 150 -4.72 3.99 13.67
C LEU A 150 -4.90 2.50 13.96
N LEU A 151 -5.18 2.16 15.22
CA LEU A 151 -5.40 0.77 15.65
C LEU A 151 -6.60 0.15 14.93
N TYR A 152 -7.69 0.90 14.80
CA TYR A 152 -8.88 0.47 14.08
C TYR A 152 -8.60 0.20 12.58
N THR A 153 -7.86 1.11 11.93
CA THR A 153 -7.44 0.95 10.52
C THR A 153 -6.57 -0.29 10.33
N ALA A 154 -5.64 -0.54 11.25
CA ALA A 154 -4.78 -1.72 11.23
C ALA A 154 -5.61 -3.01 11.34
N LYS A 155 -6.59 -3.05 12.25
CA LYS A 155 -7.50 -4.18 12.42
C LYS A 155 -8.29 -4.48 11.14
N ILE A 156 -8.89 -3.46 10.52
CA ILE A 156 -9.61 -3.62 9.25
C ILE A 156 -8.70 -4.19 8.16
N ARG A 157 -7.47 -3.66 8.04
CA ARG A 157 -6.52 -4.11 7.01
C ARG A 157 -6.16 -5.58 7.21
N GLN A 158 -6.00 -6.02 8.45
CA GLN A 158 -5.77 -7.42 8.79
C GLN A 158 -6.99 -8.29 8.44
N ASP A 159 -8.21 -7.83 8.76
CA ASP A 159 -9.45 -8.57 8.46
C ASP A 159 -9.64 -8.76 6.94
N ILE A 160 -9.38 -7.72 6.14
CA ILE A 160 -9.45 -7.79 4.68
C ILE A 160 -8.42 -8.79 4.13
N THR A 161 -7.17 -8.70 4.61
CA THR A 161 -6.08 -9.60 4.19
C THR A 161 -6.37 -11.05 4.58
N THR A 162 -6.93 -11.27 5.78
CA THR A 162 -7.30 -12.62 6.22
C THR A 162 -8.46 -13.18 5.40
N LYS A 163 -9.44 -12.35 5.03
CA LYS A 163 -10.55 -12.74 4.16
C LYS A 163 -10.08 -13.09 2.74
N SER A 164 -9.09 -12.38 2.19
CA SER A 164 -8.54 -12.70 0.87
C SER A 164 -7.81 -14.04 0.85
N ILE A 165 -6.99 -14.33 1.86
CA ILE A 165 -6.27 -15.62 2.02
C ILE A 165 -7.24 -16.80 2.15
N LYS A 166 -8.34 -16.63 2.91
CA LYS A 166 -9.38 -17.68 3.03
C LYS A 166 -10.11 -17.92 1.71
N LYS A 167 -10.37 -16.87 0.93
CA LYS A 167 -11.01 -17.02 -0.39
C LYS A 167 -10.10 -17.74 -1.38
N SER A 168 -8.81 -17.41 -1.44
CA SER A 168 -7.87 -18.08 -2.36
C SER A 168 -7.75 -19.58 -2.07
N SER A 169 -7.61 -19.96 -0.80
CA SER A 169 -7.55 -21.37 -0.40
C SER A 169 -8.85 -22.15 -0.63
N GLN A 170 -10.02 -21.48 -0.61
CA GLN A 170 -11.30 -22.10 -0.97
C GLN A 170 -11.45 -22.27 -2.50
N THR A 171 -10.98 -21.31 -3.29
CA THR A 171 -10.98 -21.41 -4.76
C THR A 171 -10.05 -22.51 -5.26
N GLU A 172 -8.88 -22.70 -4.65
CA GLU A 172 -7.97 -23.82 -4.93
C GLU A 172 -8.65 -25.19 -4.70
N ARG A 173 -9.36 -25.35 -3.57
CA ARG A 173 -10.10 -26.59 -3.27
C ARG A 173 -11.22 -26.88 -4.28
N GLN A 174 -11.86 -25.86 -4.83
CA GLN A 174 -12.92 -26.05 -5.84
C GLN A 174 -12.36 -26.39 -7.23
N GLN A 175 -11.18 -25.88 -7.59
CA GLN A 175 -10.50 -26.26 -8.84
C GLN A 175 -10.03 -27.72 -8.79
N ASP A 176 -9.53 -28.19 -7.63
CA ASP A 176 -9.15 -29.59 -7.43
C ASP A 176 -10.36 -30.54 -7.56
N VAL A 177 -11.52 -30.17 -6.98
CA VAL A 177 -12.76 -30.96 -7.10
C VAL A 177 -13.33 -30.96 -8.52
N LYS A 178 -13.21 -29.86 -9.28
CA LYS A 178 -13.71 -29.80 -10.66
C LYS A 178 -12.84 -30.61 -11.63
N LYS A 179 -11.52 -30.63 -11.43
CA LYS A 179 -10.57 -31.46 -12.19
C LYS A 179 -10.84 -32.97 -12.01
N ARG A 180 -11.44 -33.38 -10.88
CA ARG A 180 -11.89 -34.78 -10.67
C ARG A 180 -13.21 -35.14 -11.37
N LYS A 181 -14.07 -34.17 -11.70
CA LYS A 181 -15.40 -34.43 -12.25
C LYS A 181 -15.43 -34.57 -13.78
N ASP A 182 -14.41 -34.07 -14.47
CA ASP A 182 -14.27 -34.23 -15.92
C ASP A 182 -13.74 -35.63 -16.34
N HIS A 183 -13.56 -36.55 -15.37
CA HIS A 183 -13.13 -37.93 -15.61
C HIS A 183 -14.21 -38.99 -15.34
N THR A 184 -15.47 -38.61 -15.06
CA THR A 184 -16.54 -39.59 -14.80
C THR A 184 -17.68 -39.43 -15.80
N SER A 185 -17.46 -39.92 -17.01
CA SER A 185 -18.52 -40.28 -17.96
C SER A 185 -18.66 -41.82 -17.96
N PRO A 186 -19.87 -42.38 -17.82
CA PRO A 186 -20.06 -43.82 -17.91
C PRO A 186 -20.31 -44.26 -19.36
N PHE A 187 -19.78 -45.43 -19.69
CA PHE A 187 -20.01 -46.28 -20.88
C PHE A 187 -19.15 -46.09 -22.14
N SER A 188 -18.33 -47.13 -22.38
CA SER A 188 -18.28 -47.96 -23.59
C SER A 188 -16.89 -48.13 -24.22
N ASN A 189 -16.41 -49.35 -24.04
CA ASN A 189 -15.76 -50.24 -25.00
C ASN A 189 -14.40 -49.88 -25.60
N ALA A 190 -13.51 -50.85 -25.42
CA ALA A 190 -12.23 -50.98 -26.08
C ALA A 190 -12.35 -50.79 -27.59
N THR A 191 -11.53 -49.90 -28.15
CA THR A 191 -10.73 -50.22 -29.33
C THR A 191 -9.47 -49.37 -29.35
N SER A 192 -8.35 -50.07 -29.47
CA SER A 192 -7.06 -49.64 -30.00
C SER A 192 -7.10 -48.42 -30.93
N SER A 193 -6.27 -47.41 -30.67
CA SER A 193 -5.22 -47.02 -31.62
C SER A 193 -4.27 -45.97 -31.03
N ASP A 194 -3.01 -46.25 -31.29
CA ASP A 194 -1.79 -45.49 -31.08
C ASP A 194 -1.91 -44.04 -31.59
N ASN A 195 -1.45 -43.05 -30.81
CA ASN A 195 -1.10 -41.69 -31.26
C ASN A 195 -0.33 -40.93 -30.15
N THR A 196 0.99 -41.10 -30.19
CA THR A 196 2.07 -40.17 -29.81
C THR A 196 1.67 -38.82 -29.18
N ASN A 197 1.69 -38.72 -27.83
CA ASN A 197 1.83 -37.45 -27.08
C ASN A 197 2.31 -37.66 -25.61
N ASP A 198 3.04 -38.74 -25.30
CA ASP A 198 3.38 -39.14 -23.91
C ASP A 198 4.59 -38.40 -23.30
N ARG A 199 5.30 -37.54 -24.04
CA ARG A 199 6.60 -37.01 -23.57
C ARG A 199 6.53 -35.68 -22.80
N MET A 200 5.47 -34.89 -22.93
CA MET A 200 5.39 -33.54 -22.32
C MET A 200 4.49 -33.45 -21.08
N ARG A 201 3.63 -34.46 -20.82
CA ARG A 201 2.64 -34.42 -19.72
C ARG A 201 3.13 -35.04 -18.41
N ARG A 202 4.17 -35.88 -18.45
CA ARG A 202 4.72 -36.56 -17.26
C ARG A 202 5.50 -35.68 -16.29
N PRO A 203 6.38 -34.75 -16.72
CA PRO A 203 7.22 -34.02 -15.77
C PRO A 203 6.41 -33.09 -14.85
N HIS A 204 5.36 -32.49 -15.39
CA HIS A 204 4.51 -31.55 -14.64
C HIS A 204 3.65 -32.27 -13.58
N SER A 205 3.17 -33.49 -13.89
CA SER A 205 2.41 -34.30 -12.94
C SER A 205 3.26 -34.75 -11.75
N VAL A 206 4.51 -35.17 -12.00
CA VAL A 206 5.42 -35.66 -10.94
C VAL A 206 5.97 -34.52 -10.10
N TYR A 207 6.23 -33.35 -10.71
CA TYR A 207 6.58 -32.13 -9.99
C TYR A 207 5.48 -31.72 -8.99
N GLU A 208 4.23 -31.70 -9.44
CA GLU A 208 3.08 -31.26 -8.64
C GLU A 208 2.80 -32.25 -7.48
N GLU A 209 3.01 -33.55 -7.70
CA GLU A 209 2.90 -34.60 -6.68
C GLU A 209 3.94 -34.42 -5.56
N HIS A 210 5.22 -34.25 -5.91
CA HIS A 210 6.29 -34.04 -4.95
C HIS A 210 6.15 -32.72 -4.17
N LEU A 211 5.59 -31.67 -4.79
CA LEU A 211 5.29 -30.42 -4.11
C LEU A 211 4.19 -30.60 -3.05
N GLN A 212 3.16 -31.39 -3.35
CA GLN A 212 2.11 -31.70 -2.37
C GLN A 212 2.62 -32.56 -1.22
N ASP A 213 3.51 -33.52 -1.48
CA ASP A 213 4.10 -34.36 -0.45
C ASP A 213 5.02 -33.57 0.49
N GLY A 214 5.80 -32.62 -0.04
CA GLY A 214 6.59 -31.70 0.79
C GLY A 214 5.71 -30.84 1.70
N CYS A 215 4.60 -30.32 1.17
CA CYS A 215 3.63 -29.54 1.95
C CYS A 215 2.94 -30.39 3.04
N ARG A 216 2.65 -31.67 2.78
CA ARG A 216 2.11 -32.60 3.79
C ARG A 216 3.14 -32.91 4.90
N ALA A 217 4.40 -33.06 4.54
CA ALA A 217 5.48 -33.29 5.49
C ALA A 217 5.71 -32.06 6.41
N LEU A 218 5.63 -30.83 5.89
CA LEU A 218 5.68 -29.61 6.69
C LEU A 218 4.54 -29.51 7.71
N GLN A 219 3.33 -29.97 7.35
CA GLN A 219 2.18 -29.98 8.27
C GLN A 219 2.32 -30.99 9.39
N THR A 220 3.14 -32.04 9.20
CA THR A 220 3.39 -33.10 10.19
C THR A 220 4.68 -32.87 10.98
N GLY A 221 5.45 -31.82 10.65
CA GLY A 221 6.69 -31.46 11.32
C GLY A 221 7.90 -32.31 10.90
N ASP A 222 7.76 -33.16 9.89
CA ASP A 222 8.84 -34.00 9.35
C ASP A 222 9.63 -33.21 8.29
N LEU A 223 10.66 -32.49 8.75
CA LEU A 223 11.47 -31.62 7.90
C LEU A 223 12.34 -32.41 6.91
N ASP A 224 12.84 -33.58 7.30
CA ASP A 224 13.69 -34.41 6.45
C ASP A 224 12.90 -34.93 5.24
N LYS A 225 11.67 -35.37 5.46
CA LYS A 225 10.77 -35.82 4.39
C LYS A 225 10.29 -34.66 3.51
N ALA A 226 10.11 -33.47 4.09
CA ALA A 226 9.76 -32.27 3.34
C ALA A 226 10.89 -31.88 2.37
N GLU A 227 12.12 -31.84 2.86
CA GLU A 227 13.30 -31.54 2.05
C GLU A 227 13.48 -32.53 0.89
N GLN A 228 13.38 -33.84 1.17
CA GLN A 228 13.48 -34.87 0.13
C GLN A 228 12.43 -34.72 -0.97
N SER A 229 11.19 -34.39 -0.58
CA SER A 229 10.08 -34.21 -1.51
C SER A 229 10.29 -32.97 -2.39
N PHE A 230 10.72 -31.84 -1.82
CA PHE A 230 11.02 -30.65 -2.62
C PHE A 230 12.25 -30.83 -3.53
N ALA A 231 13.28 -31.56 -3.08
CA ALA A 231 14.42 -31.91 -3.91
C ALA A 231 14.00 -32.79 -5.11
N ALA A 232 13.10 -33.74 -4.90
CA ALA A 232 12.55 -34.58 -5.97
C ALA A 232 11.69 -33.78 -6.96
N ALA A 233 10.92 -32.80 -6.48
CA ALA A 233 10.19 -31.87 -7.33
C ALA A 233 11.15 -31.09 -8.25
N LEU A 234 12.20 -30.49 -7.68
CA LEU A 234 13.20 -29.74 -8.46
C LEU A 234 13.93 -30.61 -9.50
N LYS A 235 14.27 -31.86 -9.15
CA LYS A 235 14.86 -32.83 -10.09
C LYS A 235 13.91 -33.17 -11.25
N SER A 236 12.61 -33.22 -10.99
CA SER A 236 11.59 -33.54 -12.00
C SER A 236 11.40 -32.44 -13.05
N VAL A 237 11.77 -31.20 -12.73
CA VAL A 237 11.71 -30.05 -13.66
C VAL A 237 13.02 -29.91 -14.47
N HIS A 238 14.11 -30.57 -14.05
CA HIS A 238 15.44 -30.33 -14.61
C HIS A 238 15.88 -31.28 -15.75
N ILE A 239 14.94 -31.87 -16.49
CA ILE A 239 15.29 -32.64 -17.70
C ILE A 239 15.22 -31.73 -18.93
N GLN A 240 16.20 -30.84 -19.10
CA GLN A 240 16.90 -30.60 -20.38
C GLN A 240 18.02 -29.55 -20.21
N GLY A 241 19.23 -30.03 -19.93
CA GLY A 241 20.40 -29.17 -19.80
C GLY A 241 21.73 -29.88 -19.58
N GLU A 242 21.87 -31.16 -19.90
CA GLU A 242 23.18 -31.81 -19.98
C GLU A 242 23.37 -32.41 -21.38
N SER A 243 23.75 -31.55 -22.32
CA SER A 243 24.56 -31.99 -23.44
C SER A 243 25.98 -32.18 -22.93
N ASN A 244 26.46 -33.43 -22.97
CA ASN A 244 27.85 -33.83 -23.15
C ASN A 244 28.92 -32.86 -22.63
N TYR A 245 29.37 -33.08 -21.39
CA TYR A 245 30.75 -32.77 -21.04
C TYR A 245 31.34 -33.94 -20.27
N GLU A 246 32.21 -34.68 -20.96
CA GLU A 246 33.11 -35.70 -20.44
C GLU A 246 33.84 -35.20 -19.18
N PRO A 247 34.03 -36.04 -18.15
CA PRO A 247 34.85 -35.69 -16.99
C PRO A 247 36.33 -35.73 -17.38
N GLY A 248 36.82 -34.61 -17.92
CA GLY A 248 38.24 -34.33 -18.03
C GLY A 248 38.86 -34.29 -16.64
N SER A 249 39.65 -35.32 -16.32
CA SER A 249 40.43 -35.45 -15.10
C SER A 249 41.32 -34.22 -14.90
N LYS A 250 40.97 -33.33 -13.96
CA LYS A 250 41.90 -32.33 -13.42
C LYS A 250 41.75 -32.24 -11.91
N SER A 251 42.69 -32.91 -11.26
CA SER A 251 43.04 -32.78 -9.85
C SER A 251 43.17 -31.30 -9.47
N PHE A 252 42.41 -30.84 -8.48
CA PHE A 252 42.70 -29.61 -7.76
C PHE A 252 42.85 -29.92 -6.28
N LYS A 253 44.07 -29.65 -5.80
CA LYS A 253 44.55 -29.87 -4.44
C LYS A 253 43.75 -29.02 -3.46
N VAL A 254 43.33 -29.65 -2.37
CA VAL A 254 42.88 -28.99 -1.15
C VAL A 254 44.11 -28.35 -0.50
N ASN A 255 44.22 -27.02 -0.55
CA ASN A 255 45.11 -26.29 0.35
C ASN A 255 44.28 -25.79 1.53
N ALA A 256 44.42 -26.49 2.66
CA ALA A 256 43.96 -26.02 3.96
C ALA A 256 44.84 -24.85 4.40
N CYS A 257 44.23 -23.69 4.65
CA CYS A 257 44.87 -22.64 5.46
C CYS A 257 44.93 -23.12 6.91
N LYS A 258 46.14 -23.23 7.44
CA LYS A 258 46.45 -23.01 8.86
C LYS A 258 47.03 -21.62 8.98
#